data_AF-A0A3D3UN68-F1
#
_entry.id   AF-A0A3D3UN68-F1
#
_cell.length_a   1.000
_cell.length_b   1.000
_cell.length_c   1.000
_cell.angle_alpha   90.00
_cell.angle_beta   90.00
_cell.angle_gamma   90.00
#
_symmetry.space_group_name_H-M   'P 1'
#
loop_
_entity.id
_entity.type
_entity.pdbx_description
1 polymer ?
#
loop_
_entity_poly.entity_id
_entity_poly.type
_entity_poly.pdbx_seq_one_letter_code
_entity_poly.pdbx_strand_id
1 'polypeptide(L)'
;MKRPALASTVVILAVLLGQATSHAAPQSNVEGTWLGTMRIPSGPELRLVLDIEIRSDGTLAVDLTSVDQGGSLPMDEATLKDNHLSLKIRTPEIVVEGELVEDGSTFDAEFAQGGGKFPVRFELVDEVPGFARPQRPKKPYPYGQEEVSYENKTAGIRIAGTLTKPRSQGSFPAVLLIAGSGPHSRNEVIGYHRTLHVLADHLTRQGFAVLRVDKRGVGGSTGDYWKANTEDLASDVLAGVEYLKTRADINKGHIGLIGHSEGGSIAAMVAARTSDVGFIVMMAGPGIPAAEILYYQDGAEVKAEGASDEKVAVTRRWWQQMYGVVNQERDNEIATKKIKELFADLSEPDKQLLGWSEGKLNYEAGRVTKAAYRYFLKFDPTPFLTKAKCPMLAMGGTKDCQVPSAKNLRGVQEILQSAGNYNCEIKELPGLNHMFQTAVTGAVSEYGKIEETIAPTALKTITEWMFSQTGR
;
A
#
# COMPACT_ATOMS: atom_id res chain seq x y z
N MET A 1 44.75 81.06 -2.34
CA MET A 1 43.55 81.36 -1.51
C MET A 1 42.37 80.62 -2.08
N LYS A 2 41.84 79.63 -1.34
CA LYS A 2 40.65 78.86 -1.75
C LYS A 2 39.38 79.65 -1.45
N ARG A 3 38.53 79.83 -2.46
CA ARG A 3 37.08 79.51 -2.49
C ARG A 3 36.58 79.62 -3.94
N PRO A 4 35.90 78.59 -4.46
CA PRO A 4 34.68 78.79 -5.26
C PRO A 4 33.54 77.90 -4.71
N ALA A 5 32.35 78.42 -4.49
CA ALA A 5 31.25 78.70 -5.44
C ALA A 5 30.41 77.44 -5.75
N LEU A 6 29.13 77.55 -5.39
CA LEU A 6 28.08 76.53 -5.47
C LEU A 6 27.74 76.15 -6.91
N ALA A 7 27.48 74.86 -7.13
CA ALA A 7 26.61 74.37 -8.19
C ALA A 7 25.76 73.24 -7.62
N SER A 8 24.44 73.38 -7.79
CA SER A 8 23.40 72.47 -7.31
C SER A 8 23.45 71.12 -8.03
N THR A 9 23.58 70.03 -7.28
CA THR A 9 23.49 68.66 -7.81
C THR A 9 22.21 68.01 -7.30
N VAL A 10 21.32 67.70 -8.24
CA VAL A 10 20.13 66.87 -8.07
C VAL A 10 20.56 65.45 -7.70
N VAL A 11 20.15 64.97 -6.52
CA VAL A 11 20.33 63.58 -6.09
C VAL A 11 19.05 62.82 -6.42
N ILE A 12 19.14 61.89 -7.38
CA ILE A 12 18.10 60.91 -7.67
C ILE A 12 18.13 59.86 -6.54
N LEU A 13 17.08 59.83 -5.74
CA LEU A 13 16.85 58.82 -4.71
C LEU A 13 16.41 57.52 -5.39
N ALA A 14 17.29 56.51 -5.42
CA ALA A 14 16.94 55.16 -5.82
C ALA A 14 16.23 54.45 -4.65
N VAL A 15 14.97 54.08 -4.86
CA VAL A 15 14.18 53.26 -3.93
C VAL A 15 14.67 51.81 -4.01
N LEU A 16 15.32 51.34 -2.95
CA LEU A 16 15.62 49.92 -2.74
C LEU A 16 14.36 49.24 -2.17
N LEU A 17 13.65 48.49 -3.01
CA LEU A 17 12.64 47.53 -2.59
C LEU A 17 13.35 46.34 -1.91
N GLY A 18 13.32 46.30 -0.58
CA GLY A 18 13.75 45.14 0.19
C GLY A 18 12.82 43.96 -0.09
N GLN A 19 13.35 42.88 -0.64
CA GLN A 19 12.65 41.59 -0.66
C GLN A 19 12.62 41.06 0.77
N ALA A 20 11.43 41.03 1.37
CA ALA A 20 11.20 40.32 2.61
C ALA A 20 11.33 38.82 2.32
N THR A 21 12.41 38.20 2.79
CA THR A 21 12.49 36.75 2.91
C THR A 21 11.54 36.33 4.03
N SER A 22 10.38 35.79 3.66
CA SER A 22 9.51 35.11 4.63
C SER A 22 10.26 33.90 5.16
N HIS A 23 10.88 34.05 6.33
CA HIS A 23 11.27 32.90 7.12
C HIS A 23 9.96 32.28 7.61
N ALA A 24 9.56 31.17 7.01
CA ALA A 24 8.51 30.34 7.58
C ALA A 24 8.88 30.07 9.04
N ALA A 25 7.95 30.32 9.96
CA ALA A 25 8.13 29.91 11.35
C ALA A 25 8.50 28.43 11.38
N PRO A 26 9.42 27.99 12.27
CA PRO A 26 9.73 26.57 12.40
C PRO A 26 8.42 25.84 12.70
N GLN A 27 7.98 25.02 11.75
CA GLN A 27 6.82 24.16 11.94
C GLN A 27 7.09 23.30 13.18
N SER A 28 6.17 23.30 14.14
CA SER A 28 6.22 22.41 15.29
C SER A 28 6.49 21.00 14.78
N ASN A 29 7.53 20.33 15.29
CA ASN A 29 7.90 19.01 14.83
C ASN A 29 6.85 18.01 15.30
N VAL A 30 5.83 17.80 14.47
CA VAL A 30 4.73 16.86 14.72
C VAL A 30 5.00 15.47 14.13
N GLU A 31 6.18 15.25 13.55
CA GLU A 31 6.57 13.95 13.03
C GLU A 31 6.60 12.92 14.16
N GLY A 32 5.86 11.83 14.01
CA GLY A 32 5.78 10.81 15.04
C GLY A 32 4.53 9.96 14.98
N THR A 33 4.39 9.11 15.99
CA THR A 33 3.23 8.23 16.17
C THR A 33 2.34 8.84 17.23
N TRP A 34 1.08 9.10 16.89
CA TRP A 34 0.12 9.73 17.79
C TRP A 34 -1.03 8.77 18.06
N LEU A 35 -1.26 8.44 19.33
CA LEU A 35 -2.27 7.48 19.76
C LEU A 35 -3.44 8.20 20.43
N GLY A 36 -4.65 7.93 19.96
CA GLY A 36 -5.88 8.42 20.57
C GLY A 36 -6.86 7.28 20.81
N THR A 37 -7.74 7.45 21.80
CA THR A 37 -8.84 6.52 22.05
C THR A 37 -10.16 7.22 21.79
N MET A 38 -10.86 6.79 20.74
CA MET A 38 -12.17 7.29 20.34
C MET A 38 -13.27 6.46 20.99
N ARG A 39 -14.27 7.13 21.59
CA ARG A 39 -15.42 6.49 22.23
C ARG A 39 -16.66 6.67 21.35
N ILE A 40 -17.18 5.58 20.81
CA ILE A 40 -18.43 5.58 20.05
C ILE A 40 -19.59 5.38 21.03
N PRO A 41 -20.62 6.26 21.06
CA PRO A 41 -21.78 6.07 21.91
C PRO A 41 -22.44 4.71 21.69
N SER A 42 -22.57 3.90 22.76
CA SER A 42 -23.09 2.53 22.72
C SER A 42 -22.31 1.55 21.81
N GLY A 43 -21.10 1.93 21.38
CA GLY A 43 -20.20 1.12 20.57
C GLY A 43 -18.90 0.77 21.33
N PRO A 44 -17.98 0.03 20.67
CA PRO A 44 -16.66 -0.23 21.23
C PRO A 44 -15.82 1.04 21.30
N GLU A 45 -14.85 1.07 22.22
CA GLU A 45 -13.75 2.02 22.16
C GLU A 45 -12.81 1.60 21.01
N LEU A 46 -12.30 2.58 20.27
CA LEU A 46 -11.38 2.37 19.16
C LEU A 46 -10.10 3.16 19.39
N ARG A 47 -8.96 2.48 19.41
CA ARG A 47 -7.63 3.08 19.40
C ARG A 47 -7.26 3.43 17.98
N LEU A 48 -7.05 4.72 17.77
CA LEU A 48 -6.67 5.32 16.50
C LEU A 48 -5.22 5.76 16.60
N VAL A 49 -4.44 5.42 15.58
CA VAL A 49 -3.04 5.84 15.45
C VAL A 49 -2.93 6.73 14.23
N LEU A 50 -2.44 7.96 14.42
CA LEU A 50 -1.98 8.82 13.35
C LEU A 50 -0.47 8.69 13.27
N ASP A 51 0.02 8.10 12.20
CA ASP A 51 1.44 8.14 11.87
C ASP A 51 1.71 9.34 10.98
N ILE A 52 2.35 10.36 11.53
CA ILE A 52 2.68 11.60 10.82
C ILE A 52 4.13 11.53 10.37
N GLU A 53 4.36 11.59 9.05
CA GLU A 53 5.68 11.74 8.44
C GLU A 53 5.78 13.10 7.77
N ILE A 54 6.86 13.83 8.04
CA ILE A 54 7.24 15.01 7.26
C ILE A 54 8.13 14.53 6.12
N ARG A 55 7.64 14.70 4.89
CA ARG A 55 8.35 14.34 3.66
C ARG A 55 9.52 15.30 3.40
N SER A 56 10.42 14.90 2.51
CA SER A 56 11.62 15.72 2.20
C SER A 56 11.31 17.09 1.58
N ASP A 57 10.10 17.28 1.04
CA ASP A 57 9.59 18.56 0.52
C ASP A 57 8.81 19.39 1.56
N GLY A 58 8.72 18.91 2.81
CA GLY A 58 7.99 19.55 3.90
C GLY A 58 6.50 19.22 3.97
N THR A 59 5.95 18.45 3.02
CA THR A 59 4.54 18.06 3.07
C THR A 59 4.29 16.95 4.11
N LEU A 60 3.08 16.95 4.70
CA LEU A 60 2.66 15.90 5.63
C LEU A 60 2.13 14.69 4.87
N ALA A 61 2.59 13.51 5.28
CA ALA A 61 1.96 12.24 4.98
C ALA A 61 1.43 11.64 6.27
N VAL A 62 0.15 11.27 6.28
CA VAL A 62 -0.48 10.70 7.48
C VAL A 62 -1.19 9.41 7.13
N ASP A 63 -0.90 8.34 7.85
CA ASP A 63 -1.72 7.13 7.83
C ASP A 63 -2.54 7.07 9.12
N LEU A 64 -3.86 6.87 9.00
CA LEU A 64 -4.75 6.60 10.11
C LEU A 64 -4.98 5.10 10.23
N THR A 65 -4.64 4.54 11.38
CA THR A 65 -4.81 3.12 11.66
C THR A 65 -5.77 2.93 12.83
N SER A 66 -6.80 2.11 12.65
CA SER A 66 -7.62 1.59 13.75
C SER A 66 -7.02 0.28 14.22
N VAL A 67 -6.32 0.31 15.35
CA VAL A 67 -5.53 -0.83 15.81
C VAL A 67 -6.43 -2.02 16.18
N ASP A 68 -7.61 -1.71 16.75
CA ASP A 68 -8.59 -2.71 17.16
C ASP A 68 -9.34 -3.36 15.99
N GLN A 69 -9.34 -2.70 14.83
CA GLN A 69 -10.00 -3.20 13.61
C GLN A 69 -9.00 -3.70 12.56
N GLY A 70 -7.70 -3.47 12.77
CA GLY A 70 -6.62 -3.87 11.86
C GLY A 70 -6.57 -3.09 10.54
N GLY A 71 -7.48 -2.13 10.33
CA GLY A 71 -7.57 -1.32 9.12
C GLY A 71 -6.68 -0.09 9.19
N SER A 72 -6.10 0.28 8.05
CA SER A 72 -5.32 1.50 7.90
C SER A 72 -5.67 2.19 6.59
N LEU A 73 -5.81 3.52 6.64
CA LEU A 73 -6.10 4.35 5.49
C LEU A 73 -5.14 5.53 5.46
N PRO A 74 -4.46 5.77 4.33
CA PRO A 74 -3.71 7.00 4.14
C PRO A 74 -4.65 8.19 3.97
N MET A 75 -4.25 9.34 4.51
CA MET A 75 -4.95 10.61 4.29
C MET A 75 -4.74 11.09 2.86
N ASP A 76 -5.83 11.52 2.22
CA ASP A 76 -5.81 12.16 0.91
C ASP A 76 -5.29 13.60 1.01
N GLU A 77 -5.60 14.27 2.13
CA GLU A 77 -5.18 15.63 2.45
C GLU A 77 -4.75 15.66 3.92
N ALA A 78 -3.58 16.26 4.19
CA ALA A 78 -3.05 16.45 5.53
C ALA A 78 -2.34 17.80 5.61
N THR A 79 -2.79 18.66 6.52
CA THR A 79 -2.20 19.99 6.73
C THR A 79 -2.05 20.29 8.21
N LEU A 80 -0.97 21.01 8.56
CA LEU A 80 -0.79 21.61 9.88
C LEU A 80 -0.48 23.09 9.65
N LYS A 81 -1.37 23.97 10.10
CA LYS A 81 -1.20 25.42 9.96
C LYS A 81 -1.63 26.11 11.25
N ASP A 82 -0.78 26.97 11.80
CA ASP A 82 -1.08 27.73 13.02
C ASP A 82 -1.56 26.81 14.17
N ASN A 83 -0.90 25.65 14.34
CA ASN A 83 -1.24 24.55 15.25
C ASN A 83 -2.53 23.76 14.94
N HIS A 84 -3.27 24.14 13.92
CA HIS A 84 -4.46 23.43 13.46
C HIS A 84 -4.10 22.29 12.51
N LEU A 85 -4.40 21.05 12.90
CA LEU A 85 -4.26 19.82 12.12
C LEU A 85 -5.58 19.51 11.41
N SER A 86 -5.55 19.46 10.08
CA SER A 86 -6.69 19.05 9.24
C SER A 86 -6.31 17.85 8.38
N LEU A 87 -7.04 16.75 8.56
CA LEU A 87 -6.85 15.48 7.84
C LEU A 87 -8.14 15.05 7.17
N LYS A 88 -8.05 14.56 5.93
CA LYS A 88 -9.23 14.11 5.16
C LYS A 88 -8.97 12.86 4.34
N ILE A 89 -9.96 11.97 4.32
CA ILE A 89 -10.12 10.86 3.37
C ILE A 89 -11.41 11.13 2.60
N ARG A 90 -11.37 10.98 1.27
CA ARG A 90 -12.51 11.24 0.39
C ARG A 90 -13.48 10.06 0.35
N THR A 91 -12.96 8.83 0.34
CA THR A 91 -13.78 7.62 0.21
C THR A 91 -13.17 6.46 1.02
N PRO A 92 -13.76 6.07 2.17
CA PRO A 92 -14.94 6.70 2.79
C PRO A 92 -14.63 8.13 3.26
N GLU A 93 -15.66 8.97 3.33
CA GLU A 93 -15.49 10.32 3.86
C GLU A 93 -15.16 10.27 5.36
N ILE A 94 -13.93 10.64 5.69
CA ILE A 94 -13.43 10.78 7.06
C ILE A 94 -12.74 12.14 7.15
N VAL A 95 -13.01 12.87 8.23
CA VAL A 95 -12.35 14.13 8.54
C VAL A 95 -11.85 14.07 9.98
N VAL A 96 -10.62 14.50 10.21
CA VAL A 96 -10.06 14.69 11.56
C VAL A 96 -9.52 16.12 11.64
N GLU A 97 -10.13 16.91 12.50
CA GLU A 97 -9.74 18.29 12.77
C GLU A 97 -9.26 18.42 14.21
N GLY A 98 -8.11 19.03 14.46
CA GLY A 98 -7.63 19.19 15.83
C GLY A 98 -6.62 20.31 16.02
N GLU A 99 -6.36 20.66 17.27
CA GLU A 99 -5.40 21.69 17.67
C GLU A 99 -4.24 21.07 18.43
N LEU A 100 -3.00 21.41 18.04
CA LEU A 100 -1.80 21.07 18.80
C LEU A 100 -1.79 21.90 20.09
N VAL A 101 -1.83 21.21 21.22
CA VAL A 101 -1.75 21.83 22.55
C VAL A 101 -0.36 22.42 22.77
N GLU A 102 -0.24 23.43 23.63
CA GLU A 102 1.03 24.12 23.93
C GLU A 102 2.17 23.19 24.40
N ASP A 103 1.83 21.99 24.91
CA ASP A 103 2.81 20.97 25.30
C ASP A 103 3.62 20.41 24.12
N GLY A 104 3.13 20.58 22.88
CA GLY A 104 3.73 20.05 21.66
C GLY A 104 3.63 18.53 21.51
N SER A 105 2.93 17.84 22.41
CA SER A 105 2.81 16.38 22.48
C SER A 105 1.37 15.88 22.49
N THR A 106 0.39 16.78 22.43
CA THR A 106 -1.03 16.41 22.37
C THR A 106 -1.78 17.15 21.25
N PHE A 107 -2.64 16.43 20.53
CA PHE A 107 -3.72 17.03 19.74
C PHE A 107 -5.07 16.80 20.42
N ASP A 108 -5.84 17.88 20.60
CA ASP A 108 -7.28 17.79 20.88
C ASP A 108 -8.03 17.85 19.56
N ALA A 109 -8.64 16.73 19.15
CA ALA A 109 -9.24 16.57 17.83
C ALA A 109 -10.70 16.08 17.85
N GLU A 110 -11.41 16.31 16.75
CA GLU A 110 -12.72 15.75 16.43
C GLU A 110 -12.59 14.86 15.19
N PHE A 111 -12.94 13.59 15.35
CA PHE A 111 -13.07 12.63 14.26
C PHE A 111 -14.51 12.62 13.75
N ALA A 112 -14.69 12.78 12.44
CA ALA A 112 -16.01 12.76 11.79
C ALA A 112 -16.08 11.70 10.70
N GLN A 113 -17.14 10.89 10.74
CA GLN A 113 -17.45 9.87 9.72
C GLN A 113 -18.95 9.56 9.70
N GLY A 114 -19.53 9.44 8.51
CA GLY A 114 -20.92 8.98 8.35
C GLY A 114 -21.97 9.85 9.06
N GLY A 115 -21.71 11.16 9.21
CA GLY A 115 -22.53 12.10 9.96
C GLY A 115 -22.32 12.09 11.48
N GLY A 116 -21.56 11.12 12.02
CA GLY A 116 -21.11 11.10 13.40
C GLY A 116 -19.88 12.00 13.62
N LYS A 117 -19.75 12.53 14.83
CA LYS A 117 -18.61 13.32 15.30
C LYS A 117 -18.20 12.82 16.69
N PHE A 118 -16.92 12.58 16.89
CA PHE A 118 -16.38 11.96 18.08
C PHE A 118 -15.12 12.71 18.53
N PRO A 119 -15.08 13.26 19.76
CA PRO A 119 -13.86 13.82 20.28
C PRO A 119 -12.82 12.71 20.49
N VAL A 120 -11.57 13.01 20.16
CA VAL A 120 -10.42 12.14 20.35
C VAL A 120 -9.20 12.98 20.69
N ARG A 121 -8.55 12.65 21.82
CA ARG A 121 -7.28 13.25 22.22
C ARG A 121 -6.17 12.31 21.77
N PHE A 122 -5.27 12.81 20.91
CA PHE A 122 -4.11 12.06 20.45
C PHE A 122 -2.86 12.50 21.19
N GLU A 123 -2.12 11.54 21.75
CA GLU A 123 -0.86 11.78 22.46
C GLU A 123 0.30 11.21 21.64
N LEU A 124 1.41 11.95 21.57
CA LEU A 124 2.65 11.48 20.95
C LEU A 124 3.20 10.31 21.78
N VAL A 125 3.44 9.18 21.13
CA VAL A 125 3.98 7.96 21.75
C VAL A 125 5.22 7.48 21.00
N ASP A 126 6.19 6.93 21.73
CA ASP A 126 7.34 6.28 21.12
C ASP A 126 6.93 4.99 20.39
N GLU A 127 6.04 4.22 21.02
CA GLU A 127 5.49 2.97 20.50
C GLU A 127 4.02 2.81 20.91
N VAL A 128 3.23 2.16 20.05
CA VAL A 128 1.83 1.82 20.38
C VAL A 128 1.84 0.64 21.34
N PRO A 129 1.28 0.76 22.56
CA PRO A 129 1.32 -0.32 23.55
C PRO A 129 0.71 -1.62 23.01
N GLY A 130 1.50 -2.70 23.05
CA GLY A 130 1.15 -4.02 22.53
C GLY A 130 1.34 -4.21 21.03
N PHE A 131 1.90 -3.23 20.32
CA PHE A 131 2.11 -3.25 18.87
C PHE A 131 3.49 -2.71 18.48
N ALA A 132 4.56 -3.31 19.02
CA ALA A 132 5.93 -2.94 18.66
C ALA A 132 6.20 -3.20 17.17
N ARG A 133 6.98 -2.32 16.53
CA ARG A 133 7.37 -2.41 15.12
C ARG A 133 8.89 -2.26 14.98
N PRO A 134 9.68 -3.25 15.44
CA PRO A 134 11.14 -3.14 15.53
C PRO A 134 11.84 -2.95 14.19
N GLN A 135 11.21 -3.40 13.09
CA GLN A 135 11.75 -3.26 11.73
C GLN A 135 11.38 -1.92 11.05
N ARG A 136 10.55 -1.08 11.67
CA ARG A 136 10.18 0.22 11.09
C ARG A 136 11.43 1.09 10.93
N PRO A 137 11.74 1.59 9.72
CA PRO A 137 12.92 2.43 9.51
C PRO A 137 12.87 3.71 10.35
N LYS A 138 13.96 4.02 11.06
CA LYS A 138 14.09 5.23 11.90
C LYS A 138 15.09 6.22 11.28
N LYS A 139 14.75 7.51 11.31
CA LYS A 139 15.64 8.62 10.90
C LYS A 139 16.76 8.84 11.95
N PRO A 140 17.92 9.41 11.56
CA PRO A 140 18.32 9.73 10.19
C PRO A 140 18.66 8.46 9.39
N TYR A 141 18.21 8.40 8.14
CA TYR A 141 18.50 7.26 7.26
C TYR A 141 19.95 7.30 6.75
N PRO A 142 20.61 6.14 6.56
CA PRO A 142 21.98 6.08 6.03
C PRO A 142 22.04 6.30 4.51
N TYR A 143 20.89 6.48 3.85
CA TYR A 143 20.75 6.69 2.42
C TYR A 143 20.12 8.07 2.13
N GLY A 144 20.06 8.43 0.85
CA GLY A 144 19.31 9.59 0.38
C GLY A 144 17.85 9.24 0.11
N GLN A 145 16.98 10.23 0.26
CA GLN A 145 15.55 10.15 -0.04
C GLN A 145 15.16 11.39 -0.86
N GLU A 146 14.35 11.18 -1.89
CA GLU A 146 13.82 12.23 -2.77
C GLU A 146 12.32 12.02 -2.94
N GLU A 147 11.51 13.05 -2.68
CA GLU A 147 10.11 13.06 -3.10
C GLU A 147 10.06 13.28 -4.61
N VAL A 148 9.33 12.40 -5.29
CA VAL A 148 9.24 12.38 -6.75
C VAL A 148 7.79 12.37 -7.19
N SER A 149 7.53 12.89 -8.38
CA SER A 149 6.25 12.70 -9.05
C SER A 149 6.44 12.58 -10.55
N TYR A 150 5.55 11.84 -11.20
CA TYR A 150 5.57 11.64 -12.63
C TYR A 150 4.15 11.49 -13.19
N GLU A 151 3.99 11.76 -14.48
CA GLU A 151 2.69 11.63 -15.16
C GLU A 151 2.51 10.23 -15.75
N ASN A 152 1.38 9.61 -15.45
CA ASN A 152 0.81 8.59 -16.33
C ASN A 152 0.01 9.31 -17.43
N LYS A 153 0.68 9.60 -18.55
CA LYS A 153 0.11 10.33 -19.69
C LYS A 153 -1.11 9.64 -20.29
N THR A 154 -1.14 8.30 -20.26
CA THR A 154 -2.27 7.51 -20.80
C THR A 154 -3.55 7.76 -19.98
N ALA A 155 -3.41 7.86 -18.66
CA ALA A 155 -4.54 8.08 -17.76
C ALA A 155 -4.78 9.56 -17.42
N GLY A 156 -3.87 10.46 -17.77
CA GLY A 156 -3.94 11.88 -17.43
C GLY A 156 -3.86 12.14 -15.92
N ILE A 157 -3.12 11.30 -15.18
CA ILE A 157 -2.94 11.42 -13.73
C ILE A 157 -1.48 11.58 -13.35
N ARG A 158 -1.25 12.21 -12.20
CA ARG A 158 0.06 12.32 -11.56
C ARG A 158 0.19 11.27 -10.47
N ILE A 159 1.28 10.51 -10.51
CA ILE A 159 1.66 9.56 -9.46
C ILE A 159 2.74 10.19 -8.60
N ALA A 160 2.54 10.16 -7.28
CA ALA A 160 3.52 10.59 -6.29
C ALA A 160 4.26 9.39 -5.71
N GLY A 161 5.53 9.60 -5.37
CA GLY A 161 6.36 8.55 -4.80
C GLY A 161 7.58 9.07 -4.08
N THR A 162 8.30 8.16 -3.45
CA THR A 162 9.61 8.40 -2.85
C THR A 162 10.62 7.53 -3.57
N LEU A 163 11.73 8.14 -3.99
CA LEU A 163 12.92 7.44 -4.47
C LEU A 163 13.98 7.45 -3.35
N THR A 164 14.31 6.28 -2.81
CA THR A 164 15.48 6.12 -1.93
C THR A 164 16.67 5.58 -2.70
N LYS A 165 17.88 6.03 -2.38
CA LYS A 165 19.11 5.59 -3.07
C LYS A 165 20.34 5.69 -2.17
N PRO A 166 21.39 4.89 -2.39
CA PRO A 166 22.65 5.04 -1.69
C PRO A 166 23.22 6.46 -1.85
N ARG A 167 23.93 6.96 -0.84
CA ARG A 167 24.56 8.30 -0.88
C ARG A 167 25.78 8.37 -1.81
N SER A 168 26.32 7.23 -2.22
CA SER A 168 27.44 7.19 -3.17
C SER A 168 27.03 7.82 -4.51
N GLN A 169 28.02 8.27 -5.28
CA GLN A 169 27.81 8.74 -6.63
C GLN A 169 27.72 7.55 -7.60
N GLY A 170 26.98 7.71 -8.70
CA GLY A 170 26.88 6.71 -9.76
C GLY A 170 25.43 6.37 -10.13
N SER A 171 25.28 5.35 -10.97
CA SER A 171 23.98 4.79 -11.34
C SER A 171 23.72 3.49 -10.60
N PHE A 172 22.50 3.33 -10.09
CA PHE A 172 22.12 2.18 -9.28
C PHE A 172 21.16 1.26 -10.02
N PRO A 173 21.25 -0.08 -9.86
CA PRO A 173 20.12 -0.93 -10.19
C PRO A 173 18.92 -0.46 -9.37
N ALA A 174 17.75 -0.44 -10.00
CA ALA A 174 16.56 0.15 -9.42
C ALA A 174 15.44 -0.87 -9.32
N VAL A 175 14.62 -0.74 -8.28
CA VAL A 175 13.37 -1.49 -8.18
C VAL A 175 12.20 -0.56 -7.89
N LEU A 176 11.06 -0.84 -8.53
CA LEU A 176 9.78 -0.23 -8.20
C LEU A 176 8.97 -1.22 -7.36
N LEU A 177 8.58 -0.82 -6.15
CA LEU A 177 7.76 -1.64 -5.25
C LEU A 177 6.26 -1.41 -5.52
N ILE A 178 5.50 -2.48 -5.65
CA ILE A 178 4.08 -2.48 -6.03
C ILE A 178 3.26 -3.12 -4.92
N ALA A 179 2.40 -2.32 -4.29
CA ALA A 179 1.51 -2.78 -3.21
C ALA A 179 0.38 -3.68 -3.72
N GLY A 180 -0.09 -4.56 -2.83
CA GLY A 180 -1.21 -5.47 -3.00
C GLY A 180 -2.57 -4.80 -3.03
N SER A 181 -3.64 -5.59 -2.96
CA SER A 181 -5.02 -5.12 -3.13
C SER A 181 -5.45 -4.07 -2.11
N GLY A 182 -5.98 -2.94 -2.58
CA GLY A 182 -6.48 -1.85 -1.75
C GLY A 182 -5.86 -0.49 -2.09
N PRO A 183 -6.44 0.61 -1.55
CA PRO A 183 -5.95 1.98 -1.76
C PRO A 183 -4.74 2.27 -0.87
N HIS A 184 -3.62 1.57 -1.11
CA HIS A 184 -2.42 1.72 -0.29
C HIS A 184 -1.60 2.95 -0.65
N SER A 185 -1.06 3.60 0.38
CA SER A 185 0.10 4.50 0.24
C SER A 185 1.33 3.72 -0.19
N ARG A 186 2.40 4.45 -0.54
CA ARG A 186 3.72 3.88 -0.91
C ARG A 186 4.36 2.97 0.15
N ASN A 187 3.81 2.94 1.37
CA ASN A 187 4.30 2.16 2.48
C ASN A 187 3.61 0.79 2.64
N GLU A 188 2.45 0.58 1.99
CA GLU A 188 1.57 -0.57 2.17
C GLU A 188 1.28 -0.86 3.65
N VAL A 189 0.34 -0.10 4.22
CA VAL A 189 -0.01 -0.24 5.63
C VAL A 189 -1.08 -1.30 5.85
N ILE A 190 -0.73 -2.42 6.47
CA ILE A 190 -1.64 -3.54 6.80
C ILE A 190 -1.34 -4.01 8.21
N GLY A 191 -2.35 -4.07 9.10
CA GLY A 191 -2.13 -4.47 10.49
C GLY A 191 -1.06 -3.63 11.19
N TYR A 192 -0.98 -2.34 10.89
CA TYR A 192 0.05 -1.42 11.39
C TYR A 192 1.50 -1.75 10.95
N HIS A 193 1.69 -2.65 9.98
CA HIS A 193 2.98 -2.90 9.33
C HIS A 193 3.17 -2.01 8.11
N ARG A 194 4.41 -1.61 7.81
CA ARG A 194 4.77 -0.81 6.63
C ARG A 194 5.66 -1.64 5.71
N THR A 195 5.11 -2.71 5.15
CA THR A 195 5.87 -3.79 4.51
C THR A 195 6.79 -3.28 3.40
N LEU A 196 6.29 -2.42 2.51
CA LEU A 196 7.11 -1.86 1.43
C LEU A 196 8.14 -0.84 1.93
N HIS A 197 7.89 -0.17 3.06
CA HIS A 197 8.90 0.72 3.67
C HIS A 197 10.08 -0.08 4.23
N VAL A 198 9.81 -1.16 4.97
CA VAL A 198 10.85 -2.05 5.50
C VAL A 198 11.67 -2.66 4.36
N LEU A 199 10.99 -3.13 3.30
CA LEU A 199 11.66 -3.67 2.13
C LEU A 199 12.51 -2.62 1.40
N ALA A 200 12.03 -1.40 1.25
CA ALA A 200 12.81 -0.32 0.63
C ALA A 200 14.03 0.08 1.46
N ASP A 201 13.91 0.22 2.78
CA ASP A 201 15.06 0.49 3.67
C ASP A 201 16.11 -0.60 3.54
N HIS A 202 15.68 -1.87 3.61
CA HIS A 202 16.55 -3.02 3.45
C HIS A 202 17.29 -3.00 2.11
N LEU A 203 16.57 -2.91 0.99
CA LEU A 203 17.18 -2.94 -0.35
C LEU A 203 18.05 -1.71 -0.63
N THR A 204 17.69 -0.53 -0.11
CA THR A 204 18.51 0.68 -0.28
C THR A 204 19.85 0.54 0.44
N ARG A 205 19.87 -0.05 1.64
CA ARG A 205 21.12 -0.39 2.35
C ARG A 205 21.99 -1.39 1.60
N GLN A 206 21.39 -2.22 0.76
CA GLN A 206 22.07 -3.19 -0.11
C GLN A 206 22.49 -2.60 -1.47
N GLY A 207 22.34 -1.29 -1.65
CA GLY A 207 22.88 -0.58 -2.81
C GLY A 207 21.93 -0.45 -4.00
N PHE A 208 20.63 -0.69 -3.82
CA PHE A 208 19.61 -0.47 -4.84
C PHE A 208 18.99 0.93 -4.71
N ALA A 209 18.60 1.53 -5.82
CA ALA A 209 17.62 2.61 -5.80
C ALA A 209 16.21 2.00 -5.71
N VAL A 210 15.35 2.52 -4.83
CA VAL A 210 14.02 1.96 -4.60
C VAL A 210 12.97 3.05 -4.76
N LEU A 211 12.09 2.86 -5.75
CA LEU A 211 10.92 3.69 -5.96
C LEU A 211 9.71 3.05 -5.30
N ARG A 212 9.07 3.79 -4.39
CA ARG A 212 7.76 3.44 -3.81
C ARG A 212 6.77 4.52 -4.22
N VAL A 213 5.55 4.13 -4.58
CA VAL A 213 4.54 5.07 -5.10
C VAL A 213 3.22 4.92 -4.39
N ASP A 214 2.52 6.04 -4.18
CA ASP A 214 1.14 6.00 -3.72
C ASP A 214 0.27 5.54 -4.89
N LYS A 215 -0.64 4.57 -4.66
CA LYS A 215 -1.56 4.15 -5.72
C LYS A 215 -2.39 5.33 -6.22
N ARG A 216 -2.90 5.26 -7.45
CA ARG A 216 -3.78 6.30 -8.02
C ARG A 216 -4.88 6.71 -7.05
N GLY A 217 -5.14 8.01 -6.95
CA GLY A 217 -6.14 8.57 -6.05
C GLY A 217 -5.86 8.38 -4.55
N VAL A 218 -4.63 8.00 -4.17
CA VAL A 218 -4.20 7.81 -2.79
C VAL A 218 -3.05 8.76 -2.47
N GLY A 219 -3.07 9.36 -1.28
CA GLY A 219 -1.96 10.19 -0.79
C GLY A 219 -1.62 11.31 -1.76
N GLY A 220 -0.37 11.36 -2.22
CA GLY A 220 0.07 12.41 -3.15
C GLY A 220 -0.36 12.22 -4.61
N SER A 221 -0.93 11.05 -4.96
CA SER A 221 -1.32 10.69 -6.33
C SER A 221 -2.73 11.19 -6.67
N THR A 222 -2.92 11.69 -7.88
CA THR A 222 -4.24 12.09 -8.38
C THR A 222 -5.00 10.88 -8.97
N GLY A 223 -6.26 11.08 -9.35
CA GLY A 223 -7.12 10.03 -9.91
C GLY A 223 -8.08 9.45 -8.88
N ASP A 224 -8.65 8.29 -9.18
CA ASP A 224 -9.65 7.62 -8.35
C ASP A 224 -9.39 6.11 -8.36
N TYR A 225 -8.94 5.57 -7.22
CA TYR A 225 -8.68 4.13 -7.05
C TYR A 225 -9.94 3.30 -7.29
N TRP A 226 -11.09 3.77 -6.82
CA TRP A 226 -12.33 3.00 -6.80
C TRP A 226 -12.99 2.87 -8.19
N LYS A 227 -12.55 3.69 -9.15
CA LYS A 227 -12.95 3.60 -10.56
C LYS A 227 -11.96 2.79 -11.42
N ALA A 228 -10.82 2.42 -10.86
CA ALA A 228 -9.78 1.68 -11.55
C ALA A 228 -9.90 0.17 -11.35
N ASN A 229 -9.26 -0.59 -12.24
CA ASN A 229 -9.02 -2.02 -12.07
C ASN A 229 -7.50 -2.33 -12.17
N THR A 230 -7.11 -3.60 -12.22
CA THR A 230 -5.68 -3.95 -12.24
C THR A 230 -4.96 -3.55 -13.54
N GLU A 231 -5.65 -3.41 -14.69
CA GLU A 231 -5.06 -2.87 -15.95
C GLU A 231 -4.59 -1.44 -15.80
N ASP A 232 -5.47 -0.64 -15.22
CA ASP A 232 -5.25 0.74 -14.86
C ASP A 232 -4.00 0.86 -13.97
N LEU A 233 -3.92 0.07 -12.90
CA LEU A 233 -2.78 0.06 -11.99
C LEU A 233 -1.48 -0.40 -12.70
N ALA A 234 -1.57 -1.33 -13.64
CA ALA A 234 -0.42 -1.71 -14.47
C ALA A 234 0.06 -0.57 -15.37
N SER A 235 -0.84 0.28 -15.87
CA SER A 235 -0.44 1.48 -16.61
C SER A 235 0.32 2.49 -15.72
N ASP A 236 -0.02 2.60 -14.44
CA ASP A 236 0.66 3.48 -13.48
C ASP A 236 2.09 3.00 -13.20
N VAL A 237 2.27 1.69 -13.04
CA VAL A 237 3.58 1.07 -12.84
C VAL A 237 4.43 1.21 -14.10
N LEU A 238 3.86 1.03 -15.29
CA LEU A 238 4.57 1.26 -16.55
C LEU A 238 5.06 2.71 -16.66
N ALA A 239 4.25 3.69 -16.27
CA ALA A 239 4.69 5.09 -16.20
C ALA A 239 5.84 5.30 -15.20
N GLY A 240 5.86 4.54 -14.09
CA GLY A 240 6.97 4.54 -13.14
C GLY A 240 8.27 3.95 -13.70
N VAL A 241 8.17 2.90 -14.52
CA VAL A 241 9.32 2.36 -15.28
C VAL A 241 9.86 3.41 -16.25
N GLU A 242 8.98 4.09 -17.00
CA GLU A 242 9.39 5.17 -17.89
C GLU A 242 10.04 6.34 -17.13
N TYR A 243 9.51 6.72 -15.98
CA TYR A 243 10.13 7.72 -15.11
C TYR A 243 11.56 7.33 -14.71
N LEU A 244 11.77 6.09 -14.23
CA LEU A 244 13.10 5.60 -13.86
C LEU A 244 14.08 5.61 -15.04
N LYS A 245 13.64 5.37 -16.27
CA LYS A 245 14.49 5.46 -17.48
C LYS A 245 14.96 6.87 -17.80
N THR A 246 14.27 7.91 -17.32
CA THR A 246 14.69 9.31 -17.52
C THR A 246 15.83 9.74 -16.59
N ARG A 247 16.08 8.98 -15.52
CA ARG A 247 17.02 9.34 -14.46
C ARG A 247 18.47 8.98 -14.84
N ALA A 248 19.39 9.90 -14.58
CA ALA A 248 20.82 9.70 -14.84
C ALA A 248 21.52 8.85 -13.75
N ASP A 249 20.94 8.82 -12.54
CA ASP A 249 21.39 8.06 -11.38
C ASP A 249 20.79 6.64 -11.31
N ILE A 250 20.11 6.19 -12.37
CA ILE A 250 19.52 4.85 -12.48
C ILE A 250 20.18 4.07 -13.62
N ASN A 251 20.57 2.84 -13.35
CA ASN A 251 21.05 1.91 -14.36
C ASN A 251 19.86 1.34 -15.13
N LYS A 252 19.65 1.85 -16.35
CA LYS A 252 18.50 1.53 -17.20
C LYS A 252 18.45 0.05 -17.62
N GLY A 253 19.58 -0.66 -17.61
CA GLY A 253 19.64 -2.09 -17.90
C GLY A 253 19.20 -2.98 -16.73
N HIS A 254 19.02 -2.41 -15.53
CA HIS A 254 18.71 -3.14 -14.30
C HIS A 254 17.56 -2.47 -13.53
N ILE A 255 16.44 -2.21 -14.21
CA ILE A 255 15.18 -1.80 -13.59
C ILE A 255 14.34 -3.05 -13.33
N GLY A 256 14.03 -3.36 -12.07
CA GLY A 256 13.19 -4.46 -11.68
C GLY A 256 11.87 -4.03 -11.04
N LEU A 257 10.95 -4.97 -10.90
CA LEU A 257 9.68 -4.77 -10.19
C LEU A 257 9.59 -5.76 -9.03
N ILE A 258 9.10 -5.32 -7.86
CA ILE A 258 8.76 -6.23 -6.76
C ILE A 258 7.32 -5.97 -6.39
N GLY A 259 6.48 -6.98 -6.53
CA GLY A 259 5.05 -6.87 -6.31
C GLY A 259 4.53 -7.82 -5.24
N HIS A 260 3.80 -7.29 -4.27
CA HIS A 260 3.10 -8.08 -3.25
C HIS A 260 1.64 -8.33 -3.64
N SER A 261 1.16 -9.57 -3.53
CA SER A 261 -0.23 -9.95 -3.82
C SER A 261 -0.68 -9.48 -5.22
N GLU A 262 -1.72 -8.63 -5.35
CA GLU A 262 -2.10 -7.97 -6.62
C GLU A 262 -0.92 -7.29 -7.31
N GLY A 263 0.02 -6.72 -6.56
CA GLY A 263 1.24 -6.12 -7.09
C GLY A 263 2.09 -7.11 -7.89
N GLY A 264 2.08 -8.40 -7.52
CA GLY A 264 2.76 -9.45 -8.29
C GLY A 264 2.10 -9.69 -9.66
N SER A 265 0.77 -9.66 -9.72
CA SER A 265 0.04 -9.67 -11.01
C SER A 265 0.37 -8.45 -11.85
N ILE A 266 0.39 -7.27 -11.24
CA ILE A 266 0.75 -6.01 -11.92
C ILE A 266 2.18 -6.08 -12.47
N ALA A 267 3.14 -6.59 -11.71
CA ALA A 267 4.51 -6.79 -12.17
C ALA A 267 4.58 -7.66 -13.43
N ALA A 268 3.87 -8.80 -13.43
CA ALA A 268 3.80 -9.68 -14.59
C ALA A 268 3.09 -9.01 -15.79
N MET A 269 2.02 -8.25 -15.56
CA MET A 269 1.32 -7.49 -16.60
C MET A 269 2.22 -6.45 -17.26
N VAL A 270 3.06 -5.76 -16.49
CA VAL A 270 4.01 -4.76 -17.00
C VAL A 270 5.16 -5.43 -17.76
N ALA A 271 5.75 -6.49 -17.19
CA ALA A 271 6.80 -7.26 -17.86
C ALA A 271 6.34 -7.93 -19.17
N ALA A 272 5.03 -8.17 -19.32
CA ALA A 272 4.43 -8.64 -20.57
C ALA A 272 4.27 -7.56 -21.65
N ARG A 273 4.40 -6.27 -21.30
CA ARG A 273 4.14 -5.11 -22.19
C ARG A 273 5.40 -4.38 -22.62
N THR A 274 6.49 -4.52 -21.88
CA THR A 274 7.77 -3.86 -22.19
C THR A 274 8.95 -4.78 -21.90
N SER A 275 10.02 -4.61 -22.68
CA SER A 275 11.33 -5.23 -22.44
C SER A 275 12.23 -4.40 -21.52
N ASP A 276 11.78 -3.24 -21.05
CA ASP A 276 12.55 -2.37 -20.14
C ASP A 276 12.63 -2.89 -18.70
N VAL A 277 11.84 -3.91 -18.37
CA VAL A 277 11.88 -4.58 -17.07
C VAL A 277 12.93 -5.70 -17.13
N GLY A 278 14.03 -5.51 -16.39
CA GLY A 278 15.15 -6.45 -16.33
C GLY A 278 14.88 -7.69 -15.48
N PHE A 279 14.02 -7.59 -14.45
CA PHE A 279 13.61 -8.73 -13.63
C PHE A 279 12.34 -8.42 -12.82
N ILE A 280 11.63 -9.43 -12.35
CA ILE A 280 10.53 -9.24 -11.37
C ILE A 280 10.62 -10.20 -10.17
N VAL A 281 10.15 -9.74 -9.02
CA VAL A 281 9.90 -10.55 -7.82
C VAL A 281 8.40 -10.51 -7.52
N MET A 282 7.77 -11.68 -7.56
CA MET A 282 6.37 -11.88 -7.17
C MET A 282 6.29 -12.42 -5.75
N MET A 283 5.86 -11.59 -4.81
CA MET A 283 5.62 -11.95 -3.42
C MET A 283 4.14 -12.29 -3.24
N ALA A 284 3.81 -13.58 -3.12
CA ALA A 284 2.43 -14.08 -3.06
C ALA A 284 1.55 -13.60 -4.23
N GLY A 285 2.15 -13.40 -5.40
CA GLY A 285 1.43 -12.99 -6.62
C GLY A 285 0.69 -14.17 -7.28
N PRO A 286 -0.52 -13.97 -7.82
CA PRO A 286 -1.28 -14.99 -8.54
C PRO A 286 -0.51 -15.64 -9.70
N GLY A 287 -0.37 -16.97 -9.64
CA GLY A 287 0.14 -17.87 -10.67
C GLY A 287 -0.89 -18.86 -11.21
N ILE A 288 -2.10 -18.81 -10.68
CA ILE A 288 -3.29 -19.56 -11.12
C ILE A 288 -4.46 -18.59 -11.27
N PRO A 289 -5.56 -18.96 -11.94
CA PRO A 289 -6.74 -18.09 -12.06
C PRO A 289 -7.23 -17.58 -10.70
N ALA A 290 -7.50 -16.28 -10.61
CA ALA A 290 -7.83 -15.62 -9.36
C ALA A 290 -9.13 -16.17 -8.71
N ALA A 291 -10.08 -16.66 -9.50
CA ALA A 291 -11.25 -17.36 -8.97
C ALA A 291 -10.87 -18.57 -8.10
N GLU A 292 -9.85 -19.34 -8.50
CA GLU A 292 -9.37 -20.48 -7.71
C GLU A 292 -8.68 -20.04 -6.40
N ILE A 293 -7.99 -18.89 -6.45
CA ILE A 293 -7.38 -18.28 -5.27
C ILE A 293 -8.47 -17.84 -4.28
N LEU A 294 -9.49 -17.13 -4.75
CA LEU A 294 -10.61 -16.67 -3.92
C LEU A 294 -11.34 -17.86 -3.25
N TYR A 295 -11.63 -18.92 -4.00
CA TYR A 295 -12.24 -20.13 -3.42
C TYR A 295 -11.38 -20.81 -2.35
N TYR A 296 -10.05 -20.79 -2.52
CA TYR A 296 -9.13 -21.27 -1.50
C TYR A 296 -9.17 -20.36 -0.26
N GLN A 297 -8.98 -19.05 -0.48
CA GLN A 297 -8.89 -18.01 0.54
C GLN A 297 -10.07 -18.04 1.50
N ASP A 298 -11.29 -18.11 0.96
CA ASP A 298 -12.53 -18.05 1.73
C ASP A 298 -12.67 -19.20 2.75
N GLY A 299 -12.13 -20.38 2.43
CA GLY A 299 -12.13 -21.50 3.36
C GLY A 299 -10.86 -21.61 4.21
N ALA A 300 -9.71 -21.19 3.68
CA ALA A 300 -8.43 -21.25 4.38
C ALA A 300 -8.41 -20.28 5.57
N GLU A 301 -8.97 -19.08 5.41
CA GLU A 301 -9.04 -18.07 6.48
C GLU A 301 -9.84 -18.58 7.68
N VAL A 302 -11.10 -18.98 7.48
CA VAL A 302 -11.93 -19.46 8.59
C VAL A 302 -11.39 -20.74 9.21
N LYS A 303 -10.69 -21.59 8.43
CA LYS A 303 -10.01 -22.78 8.97
C LYS A 303 -8.83 -22.39 9.86
N ALA A 304 -8.04 -21.40 9.46
CA ALA A 304 -6.93 -20.88 10.26
C ALA A 304 -7.42 -20.26 11.59
N GLU A 305 -8.62 -19.67 11.59
CA GLU A 305 -9.31 -19.20 12.80
C GLU A 305 -9.90 -20.33 13.68
N GLY A 306 -9.71 -21.60 13.31
CA GLY A 306 -10.16 -22.75 14.10
C GLY A 306 -11.59 -23.21 13.83
N ALA A 307 -12.21 -22.80 12.71
CA ALA A 307 -13.54 -23.27 12.34
C ALA A 307 -13.59 -24.80 12.11
N SER A 308 -14.77 -25.38 12.38
CA SER A 308 -15.08 -26.76 12.03
C SER A 308 -15.10 -26.98 10.51
N ASP A 309 -14.86 -28.21 10.06
CA ASP A 309 -14.90 -28.55 8.64
C ASP A 309 -16.28 -28.26 8.01
N GLU A 310 -17.35 -28.40 8.79
CA GLU A 310 -18.71 -28.04 8.38
C GLU A 310 -18.83 -26.54 8.11
N LYS A 311 -18.37 -25.67 9.03
CA LYS A 311 -18.38 -24.21 8.83
C LYS A 311 -17.53 -23.81 7.62
N VAL A 312 -16.38 -24.46 7.41
CA VAL A 312 -15.53 -24.23 6.23
C VAL A 312 -16.27 -24.58 4.95
N ALA A 313 -16.97 -25.72 4.93
CA ALA A 313 -17.74 -26.16 3.76
C ALA A 313 -18.91 -25.20 3.43
N VAL A 314 -19.64 -24.75 4.46
CA VAL A 314 -20.71 -23.75 4.31
C VAL A 314 -20.16 -22.42 3.81
N THR A 315 -19.06 -21.95 4.38
CA THR A 315 -18.40 -20.68 3.99
C THR A 315 -17.97 -20.71 2.52
N ARG A 316 -17.32 -21.80 2.08
CA ARG A 316 -16.92 -21.98 0.67
C ARG A 316 -18.11 -21.99 -0.27
N ARG A 317 -19.17 -22.73 0.08
CA ARG A 317 -20.39 -22.81 -0.74
C ARG A 317 -21.05 -21.44 -0.89
N TRP A 318 -21.15 -20.69 0.21
CA TRP A 318 -21.71 -19.34 0.22
C TRP A 318 -20.95 -18.40 -0.72
N TRP A 319 -19.63 -18.32 -0.59
CA TRP A 319 -18.80 -17.49 -1.46
C TRP A 319 -18.87 -17.92 -2.93
N GLN A 320 -18.91 -19.21 -3.21
CA GLN A 320 -19.12 -19.73 -4.57
C GLN A 320 -20.42 -19.25 -5.20
N GLN A 321 -21.52 -19.26 -4.45
CA GLN A 321 -22.80 -18.77 -4.94
C GLN A 321 -22.77 -17.24 -5.15
N MET A 322 -22.16 -16.49 -4.23
CA MET A 322 -21.97 -15.04 -4.40
C MET A 322 -21.17 -14.71 -5.67
N TYR A 323 -20.03 -15.37 -5.89
CA TYR A 323 -19.24 -15.17 -7.11
C TYR A 323 -19.98 -15.60 -8.37
N GLY A 324 -20.83 -16.63 -8.28
CA GLY A 324 -21.74 -17.03 -9.35
C GLY A 324 -22.68 -15.89 -9.77
N VAL A 325 -23.31 -15.23 -8.80
CA VAL A 325 -24.17 -14.05 -9.06
C VAL A 325 -23.36 -12.93 -9.71
N VAL A 326 -22.21 -12.59 -9.14
CA VAL A 326 -21.34 -11.51 -9.65
C VAL A 326 -20.85 -11.82 -11.07
N ASN A 327 -20.56 -13.08 -11.41
CA ASN A 327 -20.11 -13.42 -12.76
C ASN A 327 -21.21 -13.33 -13.82
N GLN A 328 -22.47 -13.61 -13.44
CA GLN A 328 -23.61 -13.64 -14.35
C GLN A 328 -24.30 -12.28 -14.49
N GLU A 329 -24.39 -11.52 -13.40
CA GLU A 329 -25.10 -10.25 -13.35
C GLU A 329 -24.13 -9.06 -13.43
N ARG A 330 -24.27 -8.24 -14.47
CA ARG A 330 -23.39 -7.10 -14.71
C ARG A 330 -23.79 -5.87 -13.90
N ASP A 331 -25.08 -5.71 -13.63
CA ASP A 331 -25.58 -4.58 -12.86
C ASP A 331 -25.29 -4.78 -11.36
N ASN A 332 -24.74 -3.75 -10.71
CA ASN A 332 -24.31 -3.85 -9.31
C ASN A 332 -25.48 -3.86 -8.33
N GLU A 333 -26.55 -3.13 -8.63
CA GLU A 333 -27.73 -3.07 -7.76
C GLU A 333 -28.51 -4.39 -7.86
N ILE A 334 -28.68 -4.90 -9.09
CA ILE A 334 -29.32 -6.20 -9.32
C ILE A 334 -28.49 -7.33 -8.69
N ALA A 335 -27.16 -7.34 -8.87
CA ALA A 335 -26.30 -8.35 -8.25
C ALA A 335 -26.36 -8.31 -6.73
N THR A 336 -26.35 -7.10 -6.14
CA THR A 336 -26.49 -6.92 -4.69
C THR A 336 -27.82 -7.44 -4.19
N LYS A 337 -28.92 -7.14 -4.89
CA LYS A 337 -30.25 -7.66 -4.55
C LYS A 337 -30.30 -9.19 -4.61
N LYS A 338 -29.79 -9.79 -5.67
CA LYS A 338 -29.71 -11.26 -5.82
C LYS A 338 -28.87 -11.92 -4.72
N ILE A 339 -27.76 -11.31 -4.30
CA ILE A 339 -26.95 -11.80 -3.17
C ILE A 339 -27.76 -11.77 -1.87
N LYS A 340 -28.55 -10.72 -1.62
CA LYS A 340 -29.41 -10.64 -0.43
C LYS A 340 -30.53 -11.67 -0.43
N GLU A 341 -31.17 -11.88 -1.58
CA GLU A 341 -32.18 -12.93 -1.77
C GLU A 341 -31.57 -14.31 -1.52
N LEU A 342 -30.40 -14.59 -2.10
CA LEU A 342 -29.65 -15.82 -1.87
C LEU A 342 -29.33 -16.05 -0.39
N PHE A 343 -28.94 -14.99 0.35
CA PHE A 343 -28.69 -15.09 1.79
C PHE A 343 -29.97 -15.41 2.57
N ALA A 344 -31.09 -14.80 2.20
CA ALA A 344 -32.38 -15.02 2.85
C ALA A 344 -32.86 -16.48 2.70
N ASP A 345 -32.57 -17.09 1.55
CA ASP A 345 -32.93 -18.48 1.20
C ASP A 345 -32.04 -19.54 1.87
N LEU A 346 -30.94 -19.15 2.54
CA LEU A 346 -30.11 -20.08 3.29
C LEU A 346 -30.89 -20.72 4.46
N SER A 347 -30.55 -21.97 4.76
CA SER A 347 -31.08 -22.65 5.94
C SER A 347 -30.64 -21.94 7.23
N GLU A 348 -31.46 -21.97 8.28
CA GLU A 348 -31.08 -21.38 9.57
C GLU A 348 -29.78 -21.97 10.15
N PRO A 349 -29.51 -23.30 10.04
CA PRO A 349 -28.20 -23.86 10.40
C PRO A 349 -27.04 -23.25 9.61
N ASP A 350 -27.18 -23.06 8.29
CA ASP A 350 -26.13 -22.46 7.47
C ASP A 350 -25.91 -20.98 7.85
N LYS A 351 -26.98 -20.21 8.08
CA LYS A 351 -26.88 -18.82 8.57
C LYS A 351 -26.17 -18.75 9.92
N GLN A 352 -26.47 -19.67 10.83
CA GLN A 352 -25.81 -19.75 12.13
C GLN A 352 -24.32 -20.09 11.99
N LEU A 353 -23.96 -21.01 11.11
CA LEU A 353 -22.56 -21.37 10.84
C LEU A 353 -21.78 -20.22 10.18
N LEU A 354 -22.39 -19.50 9.23
CA LEU A 354 -21.79 -18.32 8.61
C LEU A 354 -21.58 -17.20 9.64
N GLY A 355 -22.59 -16.94 10.48
CA GLY A 355 -22.56 -15.89 11.50
C GLY A 355 -22.49 -14.48 10.90
N TRP A 356 -23.01 -14.27 9.69
CA TRP A 356 -23.01 -12.96 9.04
C TRP A 356 -24.17 -12.10 9.55
N SER A 357 -23.86 -10.86 9.95
CA SER A 357 -24.87 -9.84 10.20
C SER A 357 -25.35 -9.21 8.89
N GLU A 358 -26.51 -8.53 8.92
CA GLU A 358 -27.00 -7.76 7.78
C GLU A 358 -25.98 -6.70 7.32
N GLY A 359 -25.30 -6.06 8.28
CA GLY A 359 -24.23 -5.10 7.99
C GLY A 359 -23.07 -5.73 7.23
N LYS A 360 -22.62 -6.93 7.65
CA LYS A 360 -21.56 -7.67 6.94
C LYS A 360 -22.00 -8.08 5.53
N LEU A 361 -23.22 -8.60 5.39
CA LEU A 361 -23.78 -8.96 4.08
C LEU A 361 -23.83 -7.75 3.13
N ASN A 362 -24.34 -6.61 3.61
CA ASN A 362 -24.41 -5.38 2.84
C ASN A 362 -23.03 -4.90 2.40
N TYR A 363 -22.05 -4.92 3.31
CA TYR A 363 -20.67 -4.55 3.02
C TYR A 363 -20.06 -5.47 1.96
N GLU A 364 -20.14 -6.78 2.14
CA GLU A 364 -19.53 -7.75 1.22
C GLU A 364 -20.20 -7.74 -0.15
N ALA A 365 -21.53 -7.68 -0.23
CA ALA A 365 -22.25 -7.57 -1.50
C ALA A 365 -21.88 -6.28 -2.25
N GLY A 366 -21.77 -5.16 -1.53
CA GLY A 366 -21.32 -3.90 -2.11
C GLY A 366 -19.87 -3.94 -2.60
N ARG A 367 -18.99 -4.66 -1.88
CA ARG A 367 -17.56 -4.82 -2.22
C ARG A 367 -17.35 -5.69 -3.46
N VAL A 368 -17.93 -6.89 -3.49
CA VAL A 368 -17.67 -7.86 -4.58
C VAL A 368 -18.30 -7.47 -5.92
N THR A 369 -19.28 -6.57 -5.91
CA THR A 369 -19.89 -6.04 -7.14
C THR A 369 -19.09 -4.91 -7.76
N LYS A 370 -18.06 -4.34 -7.11
CA LYS A 370 -17.26 -3.26 -7.69
C LYS A 370 -16.44 -3.72 -8.89
N ALA A 371 -16.14 -2.78 -9.80
CA ALA A 371 -15.41 -3.05 -11.04
C ALA A 371 -14.05 -3.72 -10.81
N ALA A 372 -13.28 -3.25 -9.82
CA ALA A 372 -12.00 -3.84 -9.44
C ALA A 372 -12.14 -5.32 -9.04
N TYR A 373 -13.12 -5.64 -8.18
CA TYR A 373 -13.35 -7.01 -7.72
C TYR A 373 -13.82 -7.93 -8.86
N ARG A 374 -14.72 -7.44 -9.72
CA ARG A 374 -15.18 -8.17 -10.91
C ARG A 374 -14.06 -8.45 -11.90
N TYR A 375 -13.13 -7.49 -12.06
CA TYR A 375 -11.94 -7.69 -12.88
C TYR A 375 -11.06 -8.77 -12.25
N PHE A 376 -10.75 -8.67 -10.95
CA PHE A 376 -9.92 -9.65 -10.26
C PHE A 376 -10.53 -11.04 -10.27
N LEU A 377 -11.84 -11.20 -10.04
CA LEU A 377 -12.52 -12.50 -10.10
C LEU A 377 -12.34 -13.22 -11.46
N LYS A 378 -12.13 -12.46 -12.54
CA LYS A 378 -11.91 -12.98 -13.90
C LYS A 378 -10.44 -12.96 -14.32
N PHE A 379 -9.55 -12.53 -13.44
CA PHE A 379 -8.14 -12.39 -13.75
C PHE A 379 -7.50 -13.77 -13.94
N ASP A 380 -6.80 -13.90 -15.07
CA ASP A 380 -5.96 -15.05 -15.40
C ASP A 380 -4.53 -14.55 -15.60
N PRO A 381 -3.55 -15.00 -14.79
CA PRO A 381 -2.15 -14.60 -14.95
C PRO A 381 -1.49 -15.18 -16.20
N THR A 382 -2.06 -16.24 -16.80
CA THR A 382 -1.44 -17.02 -17.88
C THR A 382 -0.99 -16.18 -19.08
N PRO A 383 -1.83 -15.29 -19.65
CA PRO A 383 -1.44 -14.49 -20.82
C PRO A 383 -0.28 -13.53 -20.54
N PHE A 384 -0.14 -13.09 -19.29
CA PHE A 384 0.91 -12.15 -18.88
C PHE A 384 2.21 -12.89 -18.55
N LEU A 385 2.15 -13.95 -17.74
CA LEU A 385 3.31 -14.77 -17.42
C LEU A 385 3.93 -15.42 -18.67
N THR A 386 3.10 -15.84 -19.64
CA THR A 386 3.59 -16.39 -20.93
C THR A 386 4.45 -15.38 -21.70
N LYS A 387 4.11 -14.09 -21.61
CA LYS A 387 4.78 -12.99 -22.32
C LYS A 387 5.94 -12.39 -21.53
N ALA A 388 5.98 -12.54 -20.21
CA ALA A 388 7.07 -12.08 -19.37
C ALA A 388 8.35 -12.89 -19.66
N LYS A 389 9.33 -12.24 -20.30
CA LYS A 389 10.62 -12.88 -20.69
C LYS A 389 11.78 -12.56 -19.75
N CYS A 390 11.61 -11.61 -18.83
CA CYS A 390 12.64 -11.27 -17.87
C CYS A 390 12.84 -12.39 -16.82
N PRO A 391 14.01 -12.45 -16.16
CA PRO A 391 14.20 -13.23 -14.95
C PRO A 391 13.10 -13.01 -13.91
N MET A 392 12.70 -14.07 -13.22
CA MET A 392 11.61 -14.02 -12.24
C MET A 392 11.94 -14.79 -10.96
N LEU A 393 11.70 -14.18 -9.80
CA LEU A 393 11.55 -14.88 -8.53
C LEU A 393 10.08 -14.89 -8.14
N ALA A 394 9.48 -16.06 -8.01
CA ALA A 394 8.14 -16.19 -7.40
C ALA A 394 8.28 -16.84 -6.03
N MET A 395 7.70 -16.20 -5.02
CA MET A 395 7.78 -16.67 -3.64
C MET A 395 6.43 -16.62 -2.94
N GLY A 396 6.24 -17.53 -1.99
CA GLY A 396 5.01 -17.67 -1.19
C GLY A 396 5.32 -18.29 0.16
N GLY A 397 4.42 -18.13 1.13
CA GLY A 397 4.57 -18.68 2.47
C GLY A 397 3.73 -19.94 2.68
N THR A 398 4.25 -20.94 3.40
CA THR A 398 3.47 -22.19 3.65
C THR A 398 2.25 -21.99 4.56
N LYS A 399 2.16 -20.84 5.24
CA LYS A 399 1.02 -20.44 6.09
C LYS A 399 0.19 -19.33 5.42
N ASP A 400 0.36 -19.11 4.12
CA ASP A 400 -0.45 -18.15 3.39
C ASP A 400 -1.90 -18.67 3.26
N CYS A 401 -2.84 -18.01 3.95
CA CYS A 401 -4.26 -18.31 3.89
C CYS A 401 -5.00 -17.58 2.76
N GLN A 402 -4.34 -16.66 2.04
CA GLN A 402 -4.94 -15.92 0.94
C GLN A 402 -4.60 -16.56 -0.41
N VAL A 403 -3.37 -17.04 -0.57
CA VAL A 403 -2.91 -17.68 -1.80
C VAL A 403 -2.40 -19.09 -1.48
N PRO A 404 -2.87 -20.14 -2.17
CA PRO A 404 -2.42 -21.51 -1.92
C PRO A 404 -0.98 -21.69 -2.41
N SER A 405 0.01 -21.34 -1.59
CA SER A 405 1.42 -21.17 -1.94
C SER A 405 1.96 -22.26 -2.90
N ALA A 406 2.01 -23.52 -2.48
CA ALA A 406 2.55 -24.61 -3.30
C ALA A 406 1.87 -24.75 -4.68
N LYS A 407 0.52 -24.67 -4.73
CA LYS A 407 -0.24 -24.77 -5.98
C LYS A 407 -0.01 -23.54 -6.87
N ASN A 408 -0.02 -22.36 -6.26
CA ASN A 408 0.16 -21.09 -6.94
C ASN A 408 1.55 -20.98 -7.59
N LEU A 409 2.59 -21.29 -6.83
CA LEU A 409 3.98 -21.28 -7.28
C LEU A 409 4.26 -22.28 -8.39
N ARG A 410 3.64 -23.48 -8.31
CA ARG A 410 3.69 -24.46 -9.41
C ARG A 410 3.04 -23.89 -10.68
N GLY A 411 1.90 -23.23 -10.56
CA GLY A 411 1.24 -22.56 -11.68
C GLY A 411 2.15 -21.54 -12.38
N VAL A 412 2.83 -20.67 -11.60
CA VAL A 412 3.84 -19.75 -12.15
C VAL A 412 4.92 -20.51 -12.93
N GLN A 413 5.50 -21.54 -12.32
CA GLN A 413 6.58 -22.32 -12.91
C GLN A 413 6.17 -22.98 -14.23
N GLU A 414 5.01 -23.66 -14.25
CA GLU A 414 4.50 -24.36 -15.43
C GLU A 414 4.21 -23.40 -16.59
N ILE A 415 3.61 -22.24 -16.30
CA ILE A 415 3.33 -21.23 -17.33
C ILE A 415 4.63 -20.67 -17.91
N LEU A 416 5.61 -20.30 -17.08
CA LEU A 416 6.89 -19.77 -17.56
C LEU A 416 7.67 -20.79 -18.38
N GLN A 417 7.77 -22.02 -17.91
CA GLN A 417 8.50 -23.09 -18.59
C GLN A 417 7.85 -23.47 -19.92
N SER A 418 6.51 -23.56 -19.98
CA SER A 418 5.78 -23.81 -21.23
C SER A 418 5.95 -22.67 -22.25
N ALA A 419 6.20 -21.44 -21.77
CA ALA A 419 6.50 -20.28 -22.58
C ALA A 419 8.00 -20.12 -22.94
N GLY A 420 8.82 -21.11 -22.59
CA GLY A 420 10.27 -21.14 -22.83
C GLY A 420 11.10 -20.21 -21.93
N ASN A 421 10.51 -19.66 -20.87
CA ASN A 421 11.25 -18.87 -19.87
C ASN A 421 11.68 -19.79 -18.71
N TYR A 422 12.93 -20.24 -18.74
CA TYR A 422 13.54 -21.05 -17.69
C TYR A 422 14.32 -20.23 -16.66
N ASN A 423 14.40 -18.90 -16.84
CA ASN A 423 15.06 -18.01 -15.88
C ASN A 423 14.08 -17.64 -14.76
N CYS A 424 13.58 -18.66 -14.08
CA CYS A 424 12.64 -18.52 -12.97
C CYS A 424 13.12 -19.28 -11.74
N GLU A 425 13.08 -18.63 -10.58
CA GLU A 425 13.32 -19.26 -9.30
C GLU A 425 12.03 -19.25 -8.47
N ILE A 426 11.72 -20.39 -7.86
CA ILE A 426 10.49 -20.60 -7.10
C ILE A 426 10.86 -20.87 -5.64
N LYS A 427 10.29 -20.10 -4.70
CA LYS A 427 10.59 -20.20 -3.27
C LYS A 427 9.34 -20.25 -2.42
N GLU A 428 9.01 -21.44 -1.95
CA GLU A 428 8.06 -21.60 -0.85
C GLU A 428 8.81 -21.48 0.49
N LEU A 429 8.44 -20.50 1.30
CA LEU A 429 9.11 -20.18 2.56
C LEU A 429 8.32 -20.80 3.74
N PRO A 430 8.93 -21.74 4.49
CA PRO A 430 8.26 -22.41 5.61
C PRO A 430 7.86 -21.45 6.73
N GLY A 431 6.64 -21.63 7.24
CA GLY A 431 6.12 -20.92 8.40
C GLY A 431 5.66 -19.47 8.14
N LEU A 432 5.80 -18.96 6.92
CA LEU A 432 5.43 -17.58 6.62
C LEU A 432 3.97 -17.45 6.15
N ASN A 433 3.28 -16.39 6.58
CA ASN A 433 1.94 -16.02 6.11
C ASN A 433 1.99 -15.22 4.79
N HIS A 434 0.83 -14.70 4.36
CA HIS A 434 0.70 -13.88 3.14
C HIS A 434 1.60 -12.63 3.14
N MET A 435 1.75 -11.99 4.31
CA MET A 435 2.58 -10.80 4.51
C MET A 435 4.08 -11.15 4.66
N PHE A 436 4.46 -12.42 4.50
CA PHE A 436 5.79 -12.95 4.74
C PHE A 436 6.27 -12.78 6.20
N GLN A 437 5.35 -12.79 7.15
CA GLN A 437 5.65 -12.80 8.59
C GLN A 437 5.67 -14.24 9.11
N THR A 438 6.53 -14.52 10.08
CA THR A 438 6.50 -15.80 10.82
C THR A 438 5.18 -15.94 11.58
N ALA A 439 4.37 -16.94 11.21
CA ALA A 439 2.99 -17.06 11.68
C ALA A 439 2.68 -18.43 12.30
N VAL A 440 1.66 -18.46 13.17
CA VAL A 440 1.21 -19.70 13.81
C VAL A 440 0.15 -20.36 12.94
N THR A 441 -0.94 -19.65 12.65
CA THR A 441 -2.02 -20.15 11.79
C THR A 441 -1.94 -19.60 10.39
N GLY A 442 -1.52 -18.33 10.23
CA GLY A 442 -1.54 -17.62 8.95
C GLY A 442 -2.76 -16.71 8.72
N ALA A 443 -3.73 -16.75 9.64
CA ALA A 443 -4.95 -15.94 9.56
C ALA A 443 -4.64 -14.43 9.53
N VAL A 444 -5.49 -13.66 8.84
CA VAL A 444 -5.38 -12.19 8.77
C VAL A 444 -5.45 -11.56 10.16
N SER A 445 -6.21 -12.17 11.08
CA SER A 445 -6.31 -11.72 12.47
C SER A 445 -5.00 -11.83 13.28
N GLU A 446 -3.98 -12.52 12.77
CA GLU A 446 -2.63 -12.54 13.35
C GLU A 446 -1.77 -11.36 12.90
N TYR A 447 -2.04 -10.75 11.73
CA TYR A 447 -1.08 -9.86 11.05
C TYR A 447 -0.61 -8.73 11.96
N GLY A 448 -1.55 -8.00 12.59
CA GLY A 448 -1.20 -6.90 13.47
C GLY A 448 -0.63 -7.31 14.83
N LYS A 449 -0.83 -8.56 15.26
CA LYS A 449 -0.31 -9.08 16.54
C LYS A 449 1.15 -9.51 16.43
N ILE A 450 1.60 -9.83 15.23
CA ILE A 450 3.00 -10.18 14.97
C ILE A 450 3.81 -8.88 14.97
N GLU A 451 4.92 -8.83 15.70
CA GLU A 451 5.78 -7.64 15.72
C GLU A 451 6.66 -7.53 14.46
N GLU A 452 7.09 -8.69 13.95
CA GLU A 452 7.81 -8.84 12.69
C GLU A 452 6.94 -8.33 11.52
N THR A 453 7.47 -7.39 10.75
CA THR A 453 6.83 -6.87 9.53
C THR A 453 7.06 -7.77 8.34
N ILE A 454 8.28 -8.28 8.20
CA ILE A 454 8.66 -9.22 7.14
C ILE A 454 9.82 -10.06 7.64
N ALA A 455 9.75 -11.37 7.44
CA ALA A 455 10.76 -12.30 7.92
C ALA A 455 12.13 -11.97 7.34
N PRO A 456 13.20 -11.96 8.16
CA PRO A 456 14.57 -11.80 7.67
C PRO A 456 14.94 -12.80 6.57
N THR A 457 14.37 -14.01 6.60
CA THR A 457 14.54 -15.03 5.55
C THR A 457 13.97 -14.57 4.21
N ALA A 458 12.78 -13.96 4.20
CA ALA A 458 12.19 -13.41 2.98
C ALA A 458 13.03 -12.24 2.42
N LEU A 459 13.43 -11.29 3.27
CA LEU A 459 14.32 -10.18 2.87
C LEU A 459 15.63 -10.68 2.26
N LYS A 460 16.24 -11.68 2.90
CA LYS A 460 17.47 -12.33 2.43
C LYS A 460 17.27 -13.01 1.08
N THR A 461 16.22 -13.82 0.92
CA THR A 461 15.90 -14.51 -0.34
C THR A 461 15.74 -13.52 -1.50
N ILE A 462 15.01 -12.43 -1.29
CA ILE A 462 14.82 -11.38 -2.31
C ILE A 462 16.18 -10.77 -2.70
N THR A 463 16.98 -10.40 -1.71
CA THR A 463 18.24 -9.68 -1.93
C THR A 463 19.30 -10.54 -2.63
N GLU A 464 19.51 -11.77 -2.14
CA GLU A 464 20.49 -12.69 -2.72
C GLU A 464 20.14 -13.02 -4.17
N TRP A 465 18.86 -13.22 -4.45
CA TRP A 465 18.41 -13.41 -5.82
C TRP A 465 18.66 -12.17 -6.68
N MET A 466 18.31 -10.97 -6.20
CA MET A 466 18.53 -9.72 -6.95
C MET A 466 20.01 -9.42 -7.24
N PHE A 467 20.92 -9.80 -6.35
CA PHE A 467 22.36 -9.68 -6.62
C PHE A 467 22.79 -10.50 -7.83
N SER A 468 22.27 -11.73 -7.97
CA SER A 468 22.53 -12.56 -9.16
C SER A 468 22.02 -11.95 -10.47
N GLN A 469 20.97 -11.11 -10.41
CA GLN A 469 20.41 -10.43 -11.58
C GLN A 469 21.13 -9.14 -11.96
N THR A 470 21.97 -8.61 -11.06
CA THR A 470 22.61 -7.30 -11.24
C THR A 470 24.14 -7.35 -11.21
N GLY A 471 24.71 -8.56 -11.12
CA GLY A 471 26.15 -8.80 -11.15
C GLY A 471 26.87 -8.25 -9.92
N ARG A 472 26.23 -8.32 -8.74
CA ARG A 472 26.73 -7.81 -7.47
C ARG A 472 27.14 -8.89 -6.50
#